data_AF-A0A7L3LW80-F1
#
_entry.id   AF-A0A7L3LW80-F1
#
_cell.length_a   1.000
_cell.length_b   1.000
_cell.length_c   1.000
_cell.angle_alpha   90.00
_cell.angle_beta   90.00
_cell.angle_gamma   90.00
#
_symmetry.space_group_name_H-M   'P 1'
#
loop_
_entity.id
_entity.type
_entity.pdbx_description
1 polymer ?
#
loop_
_entity_poly.entity_id
_entity_poly.type
_entity_poly.pdbx_seq_one_letter_code
_entity_poly.pdbx_strand_id
1 'polypeptide(L)'
;VTFKEENTIAFKHLFLKDYVDGTDDSYAVYTQRGLYDRVFYAVEKYLAIPNETIGRYAYVRGEGERNRSALMLCQHCFRKGRIDPANDTFNIDPKIVL
;
A
#
# COMPACT_ATOMS: atom_id res chain seq x y z
N VAL A 1 20.20 14.78 4.37
CA VAL A 1 19.07 15.11 3.48
C VAL A 1 19.05 14.14 2.30
N THR A 2 20.13 14.09 1.50
CA THR A 2 20.32 13.18 0.34
C THR A 2 20.08 11.69 0.61
N PHE A 3 20.66 11.10 1.66
CA PHE A 3 20.47 9.67 1.98
C PHE A 3 18.99 9.28 2.12
N LYS A 4 18.19 10.13 2.75
CA LYS A 4 16.74 9.89 2.94
C LYS A 4 16.00 9.97 1.59
N GLU A 5 16.34 10.95 0.78
CA GLU A 5 15.70 11.19 -0.52
C GLU A 5 15.99 10.05 -1.49
N GLU A 6 17.26 9.64 -1.62
CA GLU A 6 17.67 8.53 -2.49
C GLU A 6 17.01 7.21 -2.08
N ASN A 7 16.96 6.89 -0.78
CA ASN A 7 16.25 5.70 -0.31
C ASN A 7 14.74 5.79 -0.57
N THR A 8 14.15 6.98 -0.45
CA THR A 8 12.72 7.17 -0.75
C THR A 8 12.43 6.91 -2.23
N ILE A 9 13.28 7.41 -3.12
CA ILE A 9 13.17 7.16 -4.57
C ILE A 9 13.34 5.66 -4.86
N ALA A 10 14.36 5.01 -4.28
CA ALA A 10 14.56 3.58 -4.44
C ALA A 10 13.34 2.75 -4.00
N PHE A 11 12.69 3.11 -2.89
CA PHE A 11 11.48 2.42 -2.43
C PHE A 11 10.28 2.62 -3.35
N LYS A 12 10.13 3.78 -4.00
CA LYS A 12 9.09 3.98 -5.01
C LYS A 12 9.29 3.00 -6.18
N HIS A 13 10.50 2.93 -6.73
CA HIS A 13 10.84 2.00 -7.81
C HIS A 13 10.70 0.52 -7.41
N LEU A 14 10.94 0.19 -6.13
CA LEU A 14 10.80 -1.18 -5.63
C LEU A 14 9.34 -1.60 -5.41
N PHE A 15 8.53 -0.77 -4.76
CA PHE A 15 7.21 -1.18 -4.27
C PHE A 15 6.03 -0.69 -5.12
N LEU A 16 6.21 0.37 -5.92
CA LEU A 16 5.17 0.87 -6.82
C LEU A 16 5.40 0.27 -8.21
N LYS A 17 4.52 -0.66 -8.61
CA LYS A 17 4.59 -1.32 -9.91
C LYS A 17 4.47 -0.28 -11.05
N ASP A 18 5.40 -0.35 -11.99
CA ASP A 18 5.46 0.53 -13.17
C ASP A 18 5.61 2.03 -12.83
N TYR A 19 6.21 2.37 -11.68
CA TYR A 19 6.49 3.75 -11.30
C TYR A 19 7.53 4.39 -12.23
N VAL A 20 7.33 5.68 -12.53
CA VAL A 20 8.23 6.48 -13.36
C VAL A 20 8.53 7.78 -12.62
N ASP A 21 9.78 8.24 -12.68
CA ASP A 21 10.17 9.48 -12.02
C ASP A 21 9.34 10.67 -12.52
N GLY A 22 8.89 11.51 -11.57
CA GLY A 22 8.07 12.68 -11.86
C GLY A 22 6.56 12.40 -11.98
N THR A 23 6.10 11.16 -11.81
CA THR A 23 4.66 10.83 -11.80
C THR A 23 4.06 10.74 -10.39
N ASP A 24 4.69 11.35 -9.39
CA ASP A 24 4.26 11.23 -7.98
C ASP A 24 2.79 11.64 -7.78
N ASP A 25 2.39 12.75 -8.37
CA ASP A 25 1.04 13.32 -8.19
C ASP A 25 -0.01 12.68 -9.11
N SER A 26 0.42 11.87 -10.09
CA SER A 26 -0.44 11.30 -11.13
C SER A 26 -0.48 9.76 -11.14
N TYR A 27 0.34 9.10 -10.33
CA TYR A 27 0.34 7.65 -10.20
C TYR A 27 -0.97 7.16 -9.57
N ALA A 28 -1.84 6.57 -10.39
CA ALA A 28 -3.17 6.13 -10.00
C ALA A 28 -3.60 4.86 -10.75
N VAL A 29 -4.62 4.19 -10.20
CA VAL A 29 -5.13 2.91 -10.70
C VAL A 29 -6.63 2.99 -10.85
N TYR A 30 -7.14 2.60 -12.02
CA TYR A 30 -8.54 2.84 -12.40
C TYR A 30 -9.37 1.56 -12.53
N THR A 31 -8.81 0.40 -12.17
CA THR A 31 -9.52 -0.89 -12.22
C THR A 31 -9.29 -1.68 -10.94
N GLN A 32 -10.28 -2.47 -10.52
CA GLN A 32 -10.18 -3.35 -9.34
C GLN A 32 -9.03 -4.35 -9.51
N ARG A 33 -8.93 -4.98 -10.68
CA ARG A 33 -7.83 -5.91 -10.98
C ARG A 33 -6.47 -5.24 -10.89
N GLY A 34 -6.34 -4.02 -11.43
CA GLY A 34 -5.10 -3.25 -11.35
C GLY A 34 -4.72 -2.88 -9.91
N LEU A 35 -5.71 -2.65 -9.03
CA LEU A 35 -5.48 -2.37 -7.62
C LEU A 35 -4.92 -3.61 -6.91
N TYR A 36 -5.57 -4.76 -7.06
CA TYR A 36 -5.10 -6.01 -6.47
C TYR A 36 -3.69 -6.39 -6.95
N ASP A 37 -3.45 -6.29 -8.27
CA ASP A 37 -2.14 -6.57 -8.87
C ASP A 37 -1.01 -5.71 -8.25
N ARG A 38 -1.27 -4.42 -8.00
CA ARG A 38 -0.28 -3.52 -7.37
C ARG A 38 -0.09 -3.77 -5.87
N VAL A 39 -1.17 -4.08 -5.15
CA VAL A 39 -1.08 -4.42 -3.72
C VAL A 39 -0.26 -5.70 -3.55
N PHE A 40 -0.55 -6.75 -4.33
CA PHE A 40 0.21 -7.99 -4.26
C PHE A 40 1.66 -7.81 -4.71
N TYR A 41 1.91 -7.05 -5.78
CA TYR A 41 3.27 -6.70 -6.20
C TYR A 41 4.09 -6.08 -5.06
N ALA A 42 3.53 -5.10 -4.33
CA ALA A 42 4.23 -4.47 -3.22
C ALA A 42 4.55 -5.45 -2.09
N VAL A 43 3.64 -6.36 -1.77
CA VAL A 43 3.85 -7.41 -0.75
C VAL A 43 4.92 -8.41 -1.20
N GLU A 44 4.88 -8.86 -2.45
CA GLU A 44 5.89 -9.76 -3.01
C GLU A 44 7.28 -9.12 -3.00
N LYS A 45 7.39 -7.86 -3.43
CA LYS A 45 8.64 -7.10 -3.39
C LYS A 45 9.14 -6.89 -1.98
N TYR A 46 8.25 -6.63 -1.02
CA TYR A 46 8.62 -6.56 0.39
C TYR A 46 9.25 -7.87 0.87
N LEU A 47 8.67 -9.02 0.54
CA LEU A 47 9.20 -10.34 0.93
C LEU A 47 10.52 -10.69 0.21
N ALA A 48 10.74 -10.14 -0.99
CA ALA A 48 11.92 -10.39 -1.81
C ALA A 48 13.11 -9.45 -1.52
N ILE A 49 12.95 -8.44 -0.64
CA ILE A 49 13.97 -7.42 -0.34
C ILE A 49 15.39 -8.00 -0.19
N PRO A 50 15.65 -9.02 0.65
CA PRO A 50 17.00 -9.51 0.88
C PRO A 50 17.71 -10.05 -0.36
N ASN A 51 16.95 -10.45 -1.38
CA ASN A 51 17.45 -11.10 -2.58
C ASN A 51 17.49 -10.17 -3.80
N GLU A 52 16.65 -9.14 -3.85
CA GLU A 52 16.50 -8.29 -5.04
C GLU A 52 17.09 -6.88 -4.88
N THR A 53 17.27 -6.37 -3.67
CA THR A 53 17.71 -4.98 -3.48
C THR A 53 19.23 -4.83 -3.49
N ILE A 54 19.73 -3.76 -4.12
CA ILE A 54 21.15 -3.38 -4.06
C ILE A 54 21.51 -2.86 -2.65
N GLY A 55 20.58 -2.17 -1.99
CA GLY A 55 20.73 -1.69 -0.62
C GLY A 55 20.63 -2.80 0.43
N ARG A 56 21.21 -2.59 1.61
CA ARG A 56 21.06 -3.48 2.76
C ARG A 56 19.93 -3.01 3.65
N TYR A 57 18.80 -3.69 3.58
CA TYR A 57 17.63 -3.41 4.40
C TYR A 57 17.33 -4.59 5.33
N ALA A 58 16.99 -4.28 6.58
CA ALA A 58 16.60 -5.26 7.58
C ALA A 58 15.14 -5.01 7.99
N TYR A 59 14.39 -6.10 8.21
CA TYR A 59 13.02 -6.00 8.69
C TYR A 59 12.99 -5.66 10.18
N VAL A 60 11.99 -4.88 10.57
CA VAL A 60 11.68 -4.57 11.97
C VAL A 60 10.34 -5.19 12.29
N ARG A 61 10.24 -5.89 13.42
CA ARG A 61 8.97 -6.42 13.92
C ARG A 61 8.26 -5.35 14.73
N GLY A 62 6.94 -5.25 14.60
CA GLY A 62 6.15 -4.29 15.37
C GLY A 62 6.31 -4.49 16.89
N GLU A 63 6.40 -3.38 17.62
CA GLU A 63 6.37 -3.36 19.08
C GLU A 63 4.91 -3.45 19.56
N GLY A 64 4.45 -4.67 19.82
CA GLY A 64 3.13 -4.93 20.39
C GLY A 64 2.93 -6.40 20.74
N GLU A 65 2.33 -6.67 21.91
CA GLU A 65 2.21 -8.02 22.48
C GLU A 65 1.45 -9.03 21.61
N ARG A 66 0.61 -8.57 20.68
CA ARG A 66 -0.27 -9.44 19.88
C ARG A 66 0.15 -9.69 18.44
N ASN A 67 0.97 -8.84 17.81
CA ASN A 67 1.29 -8.96 16.39
C ASN A 67 2.77 -8.65 16.11
N ARG A 68 3.61 -9.70 16.11
CA ARG A 68 5.04 -9.64 15.76
C ARG A 68 5.31 -9.48 14.25
N SER A 69 4.32 -9.01 13.48
CA SER A 69 4.46 -8.88 12.03
C SER A 69 5.42 -7.75 11.68
N ALA A 70 6.15 -7.92 10.59
CA ALA A 70 7.04 -6.89 10.04
C ALA A 70 6.35 -6.03 8.96
N LEU A 71 5.21 -6.50 8.42
CA LEU A 71 4.37 -5.79 7.47
C LEU A 71 2.90 -5.89 7.89
N MET A 72 2.17 -4.78 7.80
CA MET A 72 0.74 -4.74 8.07
C MET A 72 0.01 -4.15 6.86
N LEU A 73 -0.93 -4.91 6.31
CA LEU A 73 -1.82 -4.44 5.25
C LEU A 73 -3.18 -4.15 5.88
N CYS A 74 -3.53 -2.86 5.99
CA CYS A 74 -4.77 -2.42 6.60
C CYS A 74 -5.81 -2.09 5.53
N GLN A 75 -7.08 -2.41 5.80
CA GLN A 75 -8.21 -2.00 4.97
C GLN A 75 -9.14 -1.13 5.79
N HIS A 76 -9.21 0.17 5.48
CA HIS A 76 -10.13 1.07 6.14
C HIS A 76 -11.40 1.18 5.30
N CYS A 77 -12.53 0.79 5.86
CA CYS A 77 -13.83 0.91 5.21
C CYS A 77 -14.89 1.44 6.18
N PHE A 78 -15.94 2.03 5.62
CA PHE A 78 -17.11 2.42 6.42
C PHE A 78 -17.74 1.17 7.03
N ARG A 79 -18.07 1.25 8.32
CA ARG A 79 -18.71 0.17 9.06
C ARG A 79 -19.99 -0.33 8.39
N LYS A 80 -20.71 0.59 7.76
CA LYS A 80 -21.83 0.30 6.88
C LYS A 80 -21.75 1.24 5.69
N GLY A 81 -21.80 0.72 4.48
CA GLY A 81 -21.79 1.52 3.26
C GLY A 81 -22.65 0.83 2.20
N ARG A 82 -23.98 1.02 2.27
CA ARG A 82 -24.88 0.61 1.20
C ARG A 82 -25.11 1.82 0.31
N ILE A 83 -24.63 1.76 -0.92
CA ILE A 83 -24.81 2.81 -1.93
C ILE A 83 -25.51 2.15 -3.10
N ASP A 84 -26.72 2.63 -3.43
CA ASP A 84 -27.53 2.15 -4.55
C ASP A 84 -27.87 3.34 -5.46
N PRO A 85 -26.99 3.65 -6.42
CA PRO A 85 -27.17 4.80 -7.29
C PRO A 85 -28.33 4.62 -8.28
N ALA A 86 -28.79 3.39 -8.54
CA ALA A 86 -29.93 3.16 -9.42
C ALA A 86 -31.26 3.62 -8.80
N ASN A 87 -31.32 3.66 -7.47
CA ASN A 87 -32.47 4.08 -6.68
C ASN A 87 -32.23 5.42 -5.93
N ASP A 88 -31.18 6.16 -6.27
CA ASP A 88 -30.79 7.42 -5.59
C ASP A 88 -30.71 7.33 -4.05
N THR A 89 -30.33 6.16 -3.51
CA THR A 89 -30.29 5.94 -2.05
C THR A 89 -28.93 5.51 -1.54
N PHE A 90 -28.62 5.94 -0.32
CA PHE A 90 -27.46 5.47 0.41
C PHE A 90 -27.77 5.33 1.91
N ASN A 91 -27.04 4.44 2.58
CA ASN A 91 -27.05 4.27 4.03
C ASN A 91 -25.62 4.01 4.49
N ILE A 92 -25.03 5.03 5.12
CA ILE A 92 -23.63 5.04 5.52
C ILE A 92 -23.54 5.22 7.04
N ASP A 93 -22.86 4.30 7.71
CA ASP A 93 -22.31 4.53 9.05
C ASP A 93 -20.85 4.98 8.85
N PRO A 94 -20.54 6.27 9.06
CA PRO A 94 -19.22 6.83 8.75
C PRO A 94 -18.12 6.35 9.69
N LYS A 95 -18.45 5.55 10.72
CA LYS A 95 -17.44 4.94 11.59
C LYS A 95 -16.51 4.06 10.75
N ILE A 96 -15.21 4.30 10.87
CA ILE A 96 -14.18 3.51 10.18
C ILE A 96 -13.92 2.23 10.96
N VAL A 97 -13.81 1.11 10.24
CA VAL A 97 -13.34 -0.17 10.77
C VAL A 97 -11.95 -0.45 10.18
N LEU A 98 -11.07 -0.96 11.05
CA LEU A 98 -9.69 -1.35 10.78
C LEU A 98 -9.60 -2.84 10.44
#